data_AF-A0A969HBJ1-F1
#
_entry.id   AF-A0A969HBJ1-F1
#
_cell.length_a   1.000
_cell.length_b   1.000
_cell.length_c   1.000
_cell.angle_alpha   90.00
_cell.angle_beta   90.00
_cell.angle_gamma   90.00
#
_symmetry.space_group_name_H-M   'P 1'
#
loop_
_entity.id
_entity.type
_entity.pdbx_description
1 polymer ?
#
loop_
_entity_poly.entity_id
_entity_poly.type
_entity_poly.pdbx_seq_one_letter_code
_entity_poly.pdbx_strand_id
1 'polypeptide(L)'
;MIFVHIFYWAFGGTDGGFPRYYYDALPAFLLLTVRGIQISGDLLAQSDERPSPRRWRASPLPGRERGWGRGWLRWLPIFAAILFTAYNLLWTLPLLLATQKGKYGITAAPLEVVEQAGLSEPALVIVKNVARWNDFAAPFAANSPTLAGPIVYASDEGAEMTKNLREQFKDRTCWELEGKELKRCEEVDGRQ
;
A
#
# COMPACT_ATOMS: atom_id res chain seq x y z
N MET A 1 -27.56 -5.92 1.84
CA MET A 1 -26.96 -5.13 2.94
C MET A 1 -25.44 -4.98 2.77
N ILE A 2 -24.67 -6.08 2.61
CA ILE A 2 -23.20 -6.03 2.43
C ILE A 2 -22.77 -5.22 1.19
N PHE A 3 -23.42 -5.42 0.03
CA PHE A 3 -23.09 -4.68 -1.20
C PHE A 3 -23.28 -3.16 -1.05
N VAL A 4 -24.36 -2.73 -0.39
CA VAL A 4 -24.60 -1.30 -0.13
C VAL A 4 -23.57 -0.76 0.86
N HIS A 5 -23.20 -1.52 1.89
CA HIS A 5 -22.22 -1.09 2.90
C HIS A 5 -20.81 -0.88 2.32
N ILE A 6 -20.39 -1.68 1.33
CA ILE A 6 -19.10 -1.52 0.62
C ILE A 6 -19.02 -0.19 -0.12
N PHE A 7 -20.14 0.28 -0.71
CA PHE A 7 -20.18 1.55 -1.46
C PHE A 7 -20.64 2.74 -0.62
N TYR A 8 -21.32 2.52 0.50
CA TYR A 8 -21.87 3.56 1.37
C TYR A 8 -20.80 4.41 2.05
N TRP A 9 -19.57 3.87 2.18
CA TRP A 9 -18.43 4.58 2.78
C TRP A 9 -17.30 4.86 1.77
N ALA A 10 -17.65 5.00 0.49
CA ALA A 10 -16.69 5.25 -0.59
C ALA A 10 -16.12 6.69 -0.62
N PHE A 11 -16.65 7.63 0.17
CA PHE A 11 -16.33 9.07 0.04
C PHE A 11 -16.02 9.82 1.34
N GLY A 12 -15.80 9.16 2.48
CA GLY A 12 -15.90 9.83 3.79
C GLY A 12 -14.79 9.65 4.82
N GLY A 13 -13.66 9.00 4.52
CA GLY A 13 -12.60 8.71 5.50
C GLY A 13 -11.30 9.50 5.28
N THR A 14 -10.47 9.57 6.33
CA THR A 14 -9.06 10.02 6.37
C THR A 14 -8.11 9.32 5.37
N ASP A 15 -8.63 8.49 4.46
CA ASP A 15 -7.89 7.41 3.80
C ASP A 15 -7.93 7.56 2.27
N GLY A 16 -7.69 8.76 1.75
CA GLY A 16 -7.48 8.87 0.30
C GLY A 16 -8.73 8.95 -0.58
N GLY A 17 -9.93 8.66 -0.06
CA GLY A 17 -11.15 8.48 -0.87
C GLY A 17 -11.31 7.05 -1.40
N PHE A 18 -10.54 6.10 -0.86
CA PHE A 18 -10.73 4.68 -1.11
C PHE A 18 -11.76 4.11 -0.12
N PRO A 19 -12.54 3.09 -0.51
CA PRO A 19 -13.33 2.34 0.45
C PRO A 19 -12.41 1.81 1.56
N ARG A 20 -12.74 2.05 2.82
CA ARG A 20 -11.94 1.62 3.99
C ARG A 20 -11.53 0.14 3.93
N TYR A 21 -12.41 -0.70 3.37
CA TYR A 21 -12.24 -2.14 3.23
C TYR A 21 -11.57 -2.56 1.92
N TYR A 22 -11.06 -1.62 1.10
CA TYR A 22 -10.39 -1.95 -0.16
C TYR A 22 -9.17 -2.84 0.09
N TYR A 23 -8.37 -2.52 1.11
CA TYR A 23 -7.20 -3.31 1.50
C TYR A 23 -7.59 -4.67 2.08
N ASP A 24 -8.69 -4.74 2.85
CA ASP A 24 -9.19 -6.01 3.40
C ASP A 24 -9.75 -6.94 2.31
N ALA A 25 -10.34 -6.37 1.25
CA ALA A 25 -10.85 -7.12 0.11
C ALA A 25 -9.75 -7.47 -0.91
N LEU A 26 -8.58 -6.83 -0.84
CA LEU A 26 -7.49 -7.01 -1.80
C LEU A 26 -7.04 -8.49 -1.94
N PRO A 27 -6.87 -9.28 -0.86
CA PRO A 27 -6.52 -10.69 -0.99
C PRO A 27 -7.57 -11.50 -1.77
N ALA A 28 -8.86 -11.22 -1.55
CA ALA A 28 -9.94 -11.90 -2.27
C ALA A 28 -9.94 -11.53 -3.76
N PHE A 29 -9.71 -10.27 -4.09
CA PHE A 29 -9.57 -9.83 -5.48
C PHE A 29 -8.34 -10.43 -6.17
N LEU A 30 -7.22 -10.55 -5.46
CA LEU A 30 -6.01 -11.21 -5.97
C LEU A 30 -6.27 -12.68 -6.27
N LEU A 31 -6.89 -13.42 -5.34
CA LEU A 31 -7.24 -14.83 -5.55
C LEU A 31 -8.22 -15.02 -6.71
N LEU A 32 -9.23 -14.16 -6.80
CA LEU A 32 -10.19 -14.18 -7.91
C LEU A 32 -9.51 -13.90 -9.25
N THR A 33 -8.56 -12.95 -9.27
CA THR A 33 -7.78 -12.61 -10.47
C THR A 33 -6.92 -13.79 -10.91
N VAL A 34 -6.16 -14.40 -9.98
CA VAL A 34 -5.35 -15.59 -10.24
C VAL A 34 -6.22 -16.73 -10.78
N ARG A 35 -7.37 -16.98 -10.16
CA ARG A 35 -8.30 -18.02 -10.61
C ARG A 35 -8.85 -17.74 -12.01
N GLY A 36 -9.18 -16.48 -12.31
CA GLY A 36 -9.62 -16.05 -13.64
C GLY A 36 -8.54 -16.25 -14.71
N ILE A 37 -7.27 -15.99 -14.38
CA ILE A 37 -6.12 -16.23 -15.27
C ILE A 37 -5.96 -17.73 -15.54
N GLN A 38 -6.02 -18.57 -14.51
CA GLN A 38 -5.93 -20.04 -14.65
C GLN A 38 -7.02 -20.58 -15.59
N ILE A 39 -8.28 -20.21 -15.34
CA ILE A 39 -9.42 -20.63 -16.18
C ILE A 39 -9.22 -20.16 -17.62
N SER A 40 -8.72 -18.94 -17.83
CA SER A 40 -8.44 -18.41 -19.16
C SER A 40 -7.32 -19.20 -19.87
N GLY A 41 -6.28 -19.60 -19.13
CA GLY A 41 -5.20 -20.46 -19.64
C GLY A 41 -5.70 -21.85 -20.02
N ASP A 42 -6.51 -22.48 -19.17
CA ASP A 42 -7.11 -23.79 -19.44
C ASP A 42 -7.99 -23.77 -20.70
N LEU A 43 -8.77 -22.71 -20.89
CA LEU A 43 -9.62 -22.52 -22.08
C LEU A 43 -8.80 -22.32 -23.37
N LEU A 44 -7.60 -21.73 -23.26
CA LEU A 44 -6.67 -21.60 -24.38
C LEU A 44 -5.98 -22.94 -24.68
N ALA A 45 -5.54 -23.67 -23.65
CA ALA A 45 -4.85 -24.95 -23.80
C ALA A 45 -5.75 -26.08 -24.34
N GLN A 46 -7.01 -26.14 -23.88
CA GLN A 46 -8.02 -27.09 -24.39
C GLN A 46 -8.34 -26.92 -25.89
N SER A 47 -7.85 -25.84 -26.50
CA SER A 47 -8.10 -25.57 -27.91
C SER A 47 -7.12 -26.20 -28.89
N ASP A 48 -5.92 -26.58 -28.42
CA ASP A 48 -4.93 -27.32 -29.22
C ASP A 48 -5.15 -28.83 -29.14
N GLU A 49 -5.64 -29.34 -28.01
CA GLU A 49 -6.04 -30.74 -27.88
C GLU A 49 -7.46 -30.97 -28.42
N ARG A 50 -7.63 -30.86 -29.75
CA ARG A 50 -8.75 -31.55 -30.38
C ARG A 50 -8.54 -33.05 -30.18
N PRO A 51 -9.40 -33.78 -29.46
CA PRO A 51 -9.30 -35.23 -29.44
C PRO A 51 -9.36 -35.71 -30.89
N SER A 52 -8.36 -36.50 -31.30
CA SER A 52 -8.37 -37.10 -32.63
C SER A 52 -9.73 -37.78 -32.81
N PRO A 53 -10.48 -37.50 -33.89
CA PRO A 53 -11.78 -38.13 -34.11
C PRO A 53 -11.52 -39.55 -34.62
N ARG A 54 -11.02 -40.42 -33.75
CA ARG A 54 -11.05 -41.86 -33.97
C ARG A 54 -12.11 -42.44 -33.05
N ARG A 55 -13.30 -42.59 -33.64
CA ARG A 55 -14.00 -43.89 -33.80
C ARG A 55 -15.50 -43.82 -33.53
N TRP A 56 -16.20 -42.88 -34.17
CA TRP A 56 -17.61 -43.09 -34.53
C TRP A 56 -17.82 -42.62 -35.96
N ARG A 57 -18.03 -43.58 -36.87
CA ARG A 57 -18.47 -43.32 -38.24
C ARG A 57 -19.85 -42.67 -38.17
N ALA A 58 -19.91 -41.37 -38.37
CA ALA A 58 -21.11 -40.67 -38.80
C ALA A 58 -20.75 -39.89 -40.06
N SER A 59 -21.60 -40.06 -41.08
CA SER A 59 -21.44 -39.60 -42.45
C SER A 59 -21.04 -38.11 -42.56
N PRO A 60 -20.24 -37.72 -43.57
CA PRO A 60 -19.87 -36.32 -43.75
C PRO A 60 -21.09 -35.53 -44.25
N LEU A 61 -21.61 -34.64 -43.41
CA LEU A 61 -22.46 -33.54 -43.86
C LEU A 61 -21.57 -32.49 -44.54
N PRO A 62 -21.78 -32.17 -45.83
CA PRO A 62 -21.04 -31.11 -46.50
C PRO A 62 -21.56 -29.74 -46.04
N GLY A 63 -20.66 -28.79 -45.81
CA GLY A 63 -21.03 -27.37 -45.72
C GLY A 63 -20.98 -26.71 -44.34
N ARG A 64 -20.28 -27.26 -43.34
CA ARG A 64 -19.93 -26.47 -42.16
C ARG A 64 -18.55 -25.85 -42.35
N GLU A 65 -18.52 -24.72 -43.06
CA GLU A 65 -17.36 -23.84 -43.15
C GLU A 65 -16.83 -23.59 -41.74
N ARG A 66 -15.72 -24.26 -41.44
CA ARG A 66 -15.07 -24.24 -40.15
C ARG A 66 -14.33 -22.91 -40.10
N GLY A 67 -15.05 -21.84 -39.79
CA GLY A 67 -14.59 -20.45 -39.86
C GLY A 67 -13.21 -20.26 -39.22
N TRP A 68 -12.19 -20.15 -40.09
CA TRP A 68 -10.79 -19.87 -39.74
C TRP A 68 -10.58 -18.45 -39.17
N GLY A 69 -11.62 -17.63 -39.04
CA GLY A 69 -11.50 -16.20 -38.75
C GLY A 69 -11.57 -15.74 -37.28
N ARG A 70 -11.76 -16.63 -36.28
CA ARG A 70 -11.98 -16.20 -34.87
C ARG A 70 -10.96 -16.69 -33.84
N GLY A 71 -9.81 -17.23 -34.28
CA GLY A 71 -8.75 -17.65 -33.34
C GLY A 71 -8.21 -16.49 -32.49
N TRP A 72 -8.13 -15.28 -33.07
CA TRP A 72 -7.63 -14.09 -32.40
C TRP A 72 -8.56 -13.55 -31.30
N LEU A 73 -9.88 -13.79 -31.38
CA LEU A 73 -10.84 -13.36 -30.34
C LEU A 73 -10.55 -14.01 -28.98
N ARG A 74 -9.86 -15.15 -28.95
CA ARG A 74 -9.47 -15.82 -27.71
C ARG A 74 -8.38 -15.10 -26.93
N TRP A 75 -7.55 -14.32 -27.62
CA TRP A 75 -6.50 -13.52 -27.01
C TRP A 75 -7.00 -12.14 -26.56
N LEU A 76 -8.17 -11.73 -27.04
CA LEU A 76 -8.81 -10.45 -26.70
C LEU A 76 -8.89 -10.18 -25.19
N PRO A 77 -9.30 -11.10 -24.30
CA PRO A 77 -9.32 -10.82 -22.86
C PRO A 77 -7.92 -10.61 -22.26
N ILE A 78 -6.91 -11.32 -22.75
CA ILE A 78 -5.51 -11.15 -22.28
C ILE A 78 -4.99 -9.78 -22.73
N PHE A 79 -5.16 -9.46 -24.02
CA PHE A 79 -4.76 -8.14 -24.54
C PHE A 79 -5.52 -7.01 -23.85
N ALA A 80 -6.81 -7.16 -23.60
CA ALA A 80 -7.60 -6.19 -22.86
C ALA A 80 -7.08 -6.02 -21.41
N ALA A 81 -6.78 -7.12 -20.71
CA ALA A 81 -6.23 -7.06 -19.35
C ALA A 81 -4.86 -6.37 -19.31
N ILE A 82 -3.95 -6.71 -20.23
CA ILE A 82 -2.64 -6.05 -20.35
C ILE A 82 -2.83 -4.56 -20.66
N LEU A 83 -3.68 -4.23 -21.63
CA LEU A 83 -3.95 -2.85 -22.04
C LEU A 83 -4.52 -2.04 -20.88
N PHE A 84 -5.52 -2.55 -20.17
CA PHE A 84 -6.12 -1.86 -19.03
C PHE A 84 -5.15 -1.74 -17.85
N THR A 85 -4.32 -2.75 -17.60
CA THR A 85 -3.28 -2.68 -16.56
C THR A 85 -2.26 -1.61 -16.91
N ALA A 86 -1.75 -1.61 -18.15
CA ALA A 86 -0.81 -0.60 -18.63
C ALA A 86 -1.42 0.81 -18.58
N TYR A 87 -2.68 0.97 -18.99
CA TYR A 87 -3.39 2.24 -18.90
C TYR A 87 -3.50 2.74 -17.45
N ASN A 88 -3.88 1.85 -16.52
CA ASN A 88 -3.95 2.20 -15.11
C ASN A 88 -2.58 2.60 -14.54
N LEU A 89 -1.52 1.87 -14.86
CA LEU A 89 -0.17 2.15 -14.34
C LEU A 89 0.43 3.44 -14.93
N LEU A 90 0.18 3.73 -16.20
CA LEU A 90 0.82 4.83 -16.91
C LEU A 90 0.02 6.14 -16.86
N TRP A 91 -1.32 6.09 -16.80
CA TRP A 91 -2.16 7.29 -16.81
C TRP A 91 -2.88 7.52 -15.48
N THR A 92 -3.50 6.49 -14.90
CA THR A 92 -4.35 6.66 -13.71
C THR A 92 -3.51 6.77 -12.43
N LEU A 93 -2.53 5.89 -12.26
CA LEU A 93 -1.74 5.80 -11.05
C LEU A 93 -0.89 7.06 -10.78
N PRO A 94 -0.18 7.65 -11.76
CA PRO A 94 0.63 8.85 -11.49
C PRO A 94 -0.23 10.03 -11.03
N LEU A 95 -1.41 10.20 -11.64
CA LEU A 95 -2.35 11.25 -11.27
C LEU A 95 -2.89 11.03 -9.85
N LEU A 96 -3.30 9.79 -9.53
CA LEU A 96 -3.76 9.44 -8.19
C LEU A 96 -2.66 9.68 -7.15
N LEU A 97 -1.43 9.21 -7.39
CA LEU A 97 -0.30 9.44 -6.49
C LEU A 97 0.00 10.93 -6.30
N ALA A 98 -0.06 11.73 -7.37
CA ALA A 98 0.11 13.17 -7.28
C ALA A 98 -0.94 13.82 -6.37
N THR A 99 -2.20 13.39 -6.42
CA THR A 99 -3.25 13.90 -5.53
C THR A 99 -3.13 13.45 -4.08
N GLN A 100 -2.43 12.35 -3.79
CA GLN A 100 -2.18 11.90 -2.42
C GLN A 100 -0.96 12.61 -1.79
N LYS A 101 -0.07 13.19 -2.61
CA LYS A 101 1.11 13.89 -2.11
C LYS A 101 0.70 15.13 -1.30
N GLY A 102 1.16 15.21 -0.05
CA GLY A 102 0.84 16.34 0.85
C GLY A 102 -0.58 16.28 1.42
N LYS A 103 -1.32 15.18 1.23
CA LYS A 103 -2.66 15.04 1.78
C LYS A 103 -2.62 15.14 3.31
N TYR A 104 -3.59 15.86 3.88
CA TYR A 104 -3.62 16.24 5.31
C TYR A 104 -2.37 16.98 5.79
N GLY A 105 -1.61 17.64 4.90
CA GLY A 105 -0.37 18.31 5.25
C GLY A 105 0.77 17.35 5.65
N ILE A 106 0.60 16.04 5.45
CA ILE A 106 1.64 15.05 5.72
C ILE A 106 2.73 15.19 4.66
N THR A 107 3.95 15.51 5.10
CA THR A 107 5.12 15.69 4.24
C THR A 107 6.33 14.95 4.82
N ALA A 108 7.37 14.75 4.00
CA ALA A 108 8.62 14.16 4.44
C ALA A 108 9.49 15.11 5.29
N ALA A 109 9.12 16.39 5.42
CA ALA A 109 9.95 17.42 6.03
C ALA A 109 10.48 17.07 7.45
N PRO A 110 9.68 16.49 8.38
CA PRO A 110 10.21 16.10 9.69
C PRO A 110 11.30 15.03 9.61
N LEU A 111 11.18 14.10 8.65
CA LEU A 111 12.17 13.05 8.43
C LEU A 111 13.44 13.60 7.77
N GLU A 112 13.28 14.50 6.79
CA GLU A 112 14.39 15.18 6.13
C GLU A 112 15.25 15.98 7.13
N VAL A 113 14.63 16.63 8.13
CA VAL A 113 15.35 17.35 9.19
C VAL A 113 16.22 16.39 10.01
N VAL A 114 15.68 15.23 10.38
CA VAL A 114 16.40 14.22 11.18
C VAL A 114 17.51 13.55 10.37
N GLU A 115 17.25 13.25 9.10
CA GLU A 115 18.23 12.68 8.17
C GLU A 115 19.39 13.66 7.93
N GLN A 116 19.09 14.94 7.67
CA GLN A 116 20.10 15.99 7.47
C GLN A 116 20.92 16.26 8.73
N ALA A 117 20.35 16.07 9.91
CA ALA A 117 21.07 16.22 11.18
C ALA A 117 22.11 15.10 11.42
N GLY A 118 22.03 13.96 10.71
CA GLY A 118 23.00 12.87 10.82
C GLY A 118 23.14 12.34 12.24
N LEU A 119 22.00 12.08 12.91
CA LEU A 119 21.99 11.68 14.32
C LEU A 119 22.84 10.44 14.58
N SER A 120 23.52 10.43 15.73
CA SER A 120 24.21 9.23 16.22
C SER A 120 23.19 8.17 16.62
N GLU A 121 23.20 7.05 15.91
CA GLU A 121 22.34 5.90 16.18
C GLU A 121 22.92 5.04 17.32
N PRO A 122 22.07 4.45 18.19
CA PRO A 122 20.62 4.53 18.19
C PRO A 122 20.09 5.82 18.83
N ALA A 123 19.01 6.38 18.26
CA ALA A 123 18.40 7.63 18.72
C ALA A 123 16.92 7.47 19.07
N LEU A 124 16.47 8.29 20.03
CA LEU A 124 15.07 8.54 20.36
C LEU A 124 14.75 9.99 20.00
N VAL A 125 13.77 10.21 19.14
CA VAL A 125 13.32 11.53 18.71
C VAL A 125 11.90 11.77 19.22
N ILE A 126 11.77 12.75 20.11
CA ILE A 126 10.49 13.19 20.69
C ILE A 126 9.96 14.35 19.85
N VAL A 127 8.83 14.15 19.19
CA VAL A 127 8.17 15.16 18.36
C VAL A 127 7.32 16.05 19.27
N LYS A 128 7.72 17.32 19.37
CA LYS A 128 7.09 18.34 20.22
C LYS A 128 5.95 19.04 19.48
N ASN A 129 5.06 19.68 20.23
CA ASN A 129 3.97 20.52 19.72
C ASN A 129 3.07 19.82 18.69
N VAL A 130 2.81 18.52 18.90
CA VAL A 130 1.87 17.72 18.11
C VAL A 130 0.45 18.16 18.45
N ALA A 131 -0.12 19.06 17.65
CA ALA A 131 -1.48 19.56 17.86
C ALA A 131 -2.53 18.67 17.18
N ARG A 132 -2.13 17.96 16.12
CA ARG A 132 -2.98 17.07 15.34
C ARG A 132 -2.25 15.77 15.00
N TRP A 133 -3.02 14.70 14.77
CA TRP A 133 -2.47 13.37 14.45
C TRP A 133 -1.53 13.37 13.23
N ASN A 134 -1.80 14.23 12.24
CA ASN A 134 -1.03 14.34 11.01
C ASN A 134 0.35 15.01 11.21
N ASP A 135 0.55 15.72 12.33
CA ASP A 135 1.84 16.32 12.68
C ASP A 135 2.86 15.24 13.08
N PHE A 136 2.38 14.11 13.61
CA PHE A 136 3.20 12.96 14.01
C PHE A 136 3.15 11.78 13.01
N ALA A 137 2.25 11.81 12.03
CA ALA A 137 2.00 10.67 11.13
C ALA A 137 3.24 10.20 10.35
N ALA A 138 4.04 11.12 9.81
CA ALA A 138 5.25 10.76 9.07
C ALA A 138 6.36 10.18 9.98
N PRO A 139 6.74 10.81 11.10
CA PRO A 139 7.61 10.21 12.10
C PRO A 139 7.14 8.83 12.60
N PHE A 140 5.85 8.70 12.90
CA PHE A 140 5.27 7.42 13.33
C PHE A 140 5.45 6.31 12.28
N ALA A 141 5.16 6.60 11.00
CA ALA A 141 5.28 5.64 9.92
C ALA A 141 6.73 5.22 9.62
N ALA A 142 7.71 6.03 10.03
CA ALA A 142 9.13 5.70 9.89
C ALA A 142 9.63 4.72 10.97
N ASN A 143 8.86 4.48 12.04
CA ASN A 143 9.24 3.52 13.06
C ASN A 143 9.24 2.08 12.51
N SER A 144 10.26 1.31 12.89
CA SER A 144 10.21 -0.15 12.70
C SER A 144 9.06 -0.76 13.51
N PRO A 145 8.35 -1.79 13.01
CA PRO A 145 7.24 -2.42 13.75
C PRO A 145 7.61 -2.96 15.14
N THR A 146 8.87 -3.31 15.36
CA THR A 146 9.39 -3.81 16.65
C THR A 146 10.04 -2.73 17.51
N LEU A 147 10.05 -1.47 17.06
CA LEU A 147 10.77 -0.35 17.69
C LEU A 147 12.28 -0.59 17.93
N ALA A 148 12.86 -1.55 17.21
CA ALA A 148 14.29 -1.89 17.27
C ALA A 148 15.13 -1.16 16.21
N GLY A 149 14.50 -0.35 15.37
CA GLY A 149 15.16 0.43 14.32
C GLY A 149 16.20 1.42 14.86
N PRO A 150 17.03 2.01 13.97
CA PRO A 150 18.09 2.94 14.34
C PRO A 150 17.57 4.19 15.04
N ILE A 151 16.43 4.71 14.59
CA ILE A 151 15.75 5.86 15.18
C ILE A 151 14.35 5.42 15.58
N VAL A 152 13.96 5.79 16.80
CA VAL A 152 12.59 5.64 17.30
C VAL A 152 11.98 7.03 17.47
N TYR A 153 10.82 7.25 16.88
CA TYR A 153 10.04 8.48 16.99
C TYR A 153 8.89 8.29 17.98
N ALA A 154 8.64 9.28 18.82
CA ALA A 154 7.51 9.33 19.73
C ALA A 154 6.90 10.73 19.75
N SER A 155 5.58 10.85 19.96
CA SER A 155 4.94 12.13 20.26
C SER A 155 5.18 12.52 21.71
N ASP A 156 5.31 13.83 21.96
CA ASP A 156 5.32 14.35 23.33
C ASP A 156 3.90 14.36 23.90
N GLU A 157 3.62 13.42 24.80
CA GLU A 157 2.35 13.30 25.53
C GLU A 157 2.42 13.94 26.94
N GLY A 158 3.47 14.72 27.22
CA GLY A 158 3.70 15.39 28.49
C GLY A 158 4.91 14.86 29.26
N ALA A 159 5.33 15.61 30.29
CA ALA A 159 6.61 15.42 30.97
C ALA A 159 6.78 14.04 31.63
N GLU A 160 5.73 13.51 32.26
CA GLU A 160 5.77 12.20 32.93
C GLU A 160 5.93 11.05 31.92
N MET A 161 5.15 11.08 30.83
CA MET A 161 5.25 10.07 29.77
C MET A 161 6.61 10.15 29.07
N THR A 162 7.09 11.35 28.77
CA THR A 162 8.41 11.59 28.19
C THR A 162 9.52 11.06 29.10
N LYS A 163 9.40 11.24 30.42
CA LYS A 163 10.36 10.66 31.38
C LYS A 163 10.36 9.13 31.34
N ASN A 164 9.18 8.50 31.42
CA ASN A 164 9.05 7.03 31.37
C ASN A 164 9.58 6.46 30.05
N LEU A 165 9.32 7.15 28.94
CA LEU A 165 9.82 6.76 27.62
C LEU A 165 11.34 6.83 27.55
N ARG A 166 11.95 7.91 28.08
CA ARG A 166 13.42 8.04 28.15
C ARG A 166 14.06 6.97 29.03
N GLU A 167 13.39 6.54 30.10
CA GLU A 167 13.85 5.44 30.94
C GLU A 167 13.78 4.09 30.21
N GLN A 168 12.71 3.85 29.44
CA GLN A 168 12.53 2.65 28.63
C GLN A 168 13.54 2.54 27.49
N PHE A 169 13.90 3.67 26.87
CA PHE A 169 14.85 3.77 25.76
C PHE A 169 16.17 4.44 26.18
N LYS A 170 16.64 4.15 27.39
CA LYS A 170 17.83 4.76 28.01
C LYS A 170 19.14 4.53 27.25
N ASP A 171 19.17 3.52 26.40
CA ASP A 171 20.30 3.17 25.53
C ASP A 171 20.40 4.07 24.28
N ARG A 172 19.40 4.94 24.06
CA ARG A 172 19.31 5.80 22.88
C ARG A 172 19.61 7.26 23.21
N THR A 173 20.30 7.94 22.30
CA THR A 173 20.51 9.39 22.43
C THR A 173 19.19 10.11 22.20
N CYS A 174 18.77 10.93 23.16
CA CYS A 174 17.48 11.63 23.11
C CYS A 174 17.59 12.98 22.39
N TRP A 175 16.65 13.21 21.48
CA TRP A 175 16.47 14.46 20.72
C TRP A 175 15.01 14.90 20.75
N GLU A 176 14.77 16.21 20.68
CA GLU A 176 13.48 16.84 20.54
C GLU A 176 13.37 17.47 19.15
N LEU A 177 12.32 17.12 18.42
CA LEU A 177 12.00 17.65 17.10
C LEU A 177 10.80 18.58 17.21
N GLU A 178 10.98 19.85 16.88
CA GLU A 178 9.92 20.86 16.86
C GLU A 178 9.91 21.58 15.51
N GLY A 179 8.95 21.24 14.65
CA GLY A 179 8.88 21.78 13.30
C GLY A 179 10.12 21.42 12.46
N LYS A 180 11.05 22.37 12.32
CA LYS A 180 12.33 22.19 11.61
C LYS A 180 13.54 22.21 12.52
N GLU A 181 13.33 22.37 13.82
CA GLU A 181 14.41 22.44 14.80
C GLU A 181 14.59 21.09 15.47
N LEU A 182 15.85 20.69 15.61
CA LEU A 182 16.23 19.48 16.33
C LEU A 182 17.19 19.88 17.46
N LYS A 183 16.82 19.54 18.69
CA LYS A 183 17.60 19.87 19.89
C LYS A 183 17.87 18.59 20.67
N ARG A 184 19.02 18.51 21.34
CA ARG A 184 19.28 17.39 22.24
C ARG A 184 18.38 17.54 23.47
N CYS A 185 17.77 16.45 23.94
CA CYS A 185 16.96 16.51 25.16
C CYS A 185 17.83 16.99 26.33
N GLU A 186 17.29 17.87 27.17
CA GLU A 186 17.96 18.26 28.40
C GLU A 186 18.20 17.02 29.27
N GLU A 187 19.40 16.92 29.86
CA GLU A 187 19.67 15.92 30.89
C GLU A 187 18.71 16.20 32.05
N VAL A 188 17.97 15.17 32.47
CA VAL A 188 17.16 15.27 33.69
C VAL A 188 18.17 15.31 34.84
N ASP A 189 18.61 16.51 35.26
CA ASP A 189 19.46 16.66 36.44
C ASP A 189 18.71 16.06 37.61
N GLY A 190 19.20 14.93 38.12
CA GLY A 190 18.61 14.14 39.20
C GLY A 190 18.73 14.81 40.57
N ARG A 191 18.49 16.12 40.64
CA ARG A 191 18.51 16.92 41.86
C ARG A 191 17.16 17.57 42.09
N GLN A 192 16.23 16.79 42.64
CA GLN A 192 15.27 17.26 43.64
C GLN A 192 15.08 16.17 44.69
#